data_AF-A0A955N4R0-F1
#
_entry.id   AF-A0A955N4R0-F1
#
_cell.length_a   1.000
_cell.length_b   1.000
_cell.length_c   1.000
_cell.angle_alpha   90.00
_cell.angle_beta   90.00
_cell.angle_gamma   90.00
#
_symmetry.space_group_name_H-M   'P 1'
#
loop_
_entity.id
_entity.type
_entity.pdbx_description
1 polymer ?
#
loop_
_entity_poly.entity_id
_entity_poly.type
_entity_poly.pdbx_seq_one_letter_code
_entity_poly.pdbx_strand_id
1 'polypeptide(L)' 'MMDVFHELGLKAVNAGACSGQGRWASTTTEGLLDSVNPATGQVLAQVNRCSGKDYDLLVQESQRAYREWRQVP' A
#
# COMPACT_ATOMS: atom_id res chain seq x y z
N MET A 1 12.79 -21.38 -10.50
CA MET A 1 11.80 -21.26 -9.40
C MET A 1 11.48 -19.78 -9.31
N MET A 2 10.27 -19.39 -9.70
CA MET A 2 9.88 -17.98 -9.65
C MET A 2 9.60 -17.59 -8.19
N ASP A 3 10.11 -16.43 -7.82
CA ASP A 3 9.89 -15.82 -6.51
C ASP A 3 8.46 -15.25 -6.48
N VAL A 4 7.60 -15.78 -5.60
CA VAL A 4 6.20 -15.36 -5.46
C VAL A 4 6.07 -13.85 -5.19
N PHE A 5 7.07 -13.21 -4.59
CA PHE A 5 7.04 -11.76 -4.37
C PHE A 5 7.16 -11.00 -5.68
N HIS A 6 8.03 -11.48 -6.59
CA HIS A 6 8.16 -10.90 -7.92
C HIS A 6 6.88 -11.06 -8.74
N GLU A 7 6.24 -12.23 -8.69
CA GLU A 7 4.98 -12.48 -9.40
C GLU A 7 3.83 -11.60 -8.91
N LEU A 8 3.80 -11.28 -7.61
CA LEU A 8 2.84 -10.35 -7.01
C LEU A 8 3.22 -8.87 -7.16
N GLY A 9 4.37 -8.57 -7.78
CA GLY A 9 4.87 -7.20 -7.96
C GLY A 9 5.36 -6.53 -6.65
N LEU A 10 5.66 -7.32 -5.63
CA LEU A 10 6.19 -6.85 -4.35
C LEU A 10 7.69 -6.56 -4.44
N LYS A 11 8.11 -5.53 -3.71
CA LYS A 11 9.51 -5.09 -3.60
C LYS A 11 10.01 -5.28 -2.17
N ALA A 12 11.30 -5.05 -1.94
CA ALA A 12 11.86 -5.02 -0.59
C ALA A 12 11.19 -3.96 0.30
N VAL A 13 10.83 -2.80 -0.28
CA VAL A 13 10.07 -1.74 0.37
C VAL A 13 8.86 -1.37 -0.49
N ASN A 14 7.67 -1.43 0.09
CA ASN A 14 6.38 -1.19 -0.58
C ASN A 14 5.68 0.04 0.00
N ALA A 15 4.83 0.69 -0.79
CA ALA A 15 4.01 1.79 -0.31
C ALA A 15 2.84 1.26 0.55
N GLY A 16 2.59 1.86 1.71
CA GLY A 16 1.53 1.43 2.63
C GLY A 16 0.15 2.04 2.36
N ALA A 17 0.01 2.91 1.37
CA ALA A 17 -1.26 3.50 0.98
C ALA A 17 -1.39 3.60 -0.54
N CYS A 18 -2.62 3.46 -1.04
CA CYS A 18 -2.96 3.54 -2.45
C CYS A 18 -4.31 4.23 -2.59
N SER A 19 -4.38 5.29 -3.40
CA SER A 19 -5.63 6.04 -3.61
C SER A 19 -6.33 5.66 -4.92
N GLY A 20 -5.79 4.74 -5.71
CA GLY A 20 -6.38 4.30 -6.98
C GLY A 20 -5.37 3.61 -7.89
N GLN A 21 -5.78 3.19 -9.08
CA GLN A 21 -4.89 2.48 -10.01
C GLN A 21 -3.61 3.26 -10.29
N GLY A 22 -2.46 2.66 -9.96
CA GLY A 22 -1.14 3.28 -10.13
C GLY A 22 -0.82 4.41 -9.12
N ARG A 23 -1.73 4.77 -8.22
CA ARG A 23 -1.58 5.89 -7.28
C ARG A 23 -1.20 5.40 -5.88
N TRP A 24 -0.02 4.82 -5.80
CA TRP A 24 0.61 4.45 -4.53
C TRP A 24 1.23 5.69 -3.86
N ALA A 25 1.12 5.79 -2.54
CA ALA A 25 1.72 6.87 -1.77
C ALA A 25 3.25 6.84 -1.87
N SER A 26 3.86 8.01 -1.95
CA SER A 26 5.32 8.16 -2.04
C SER A 26 5.98 8.53 -0.72
N THR A 27 5.22 8.65 0.37
CA THR A 27 5.74 9.03 1.67
C THR A 27 6.67 7.96 2.21
N THR A 28 7.83 8.38 2.70
CA THR A 28 8.86 7.50 3.30
C THR A 28 9.31 7.98 4.68
N THR A 29 8.68 9.04 5.22
CA THR A 29 9.10 9.71 6.45
C THR A 29 8.38 9.23 7.71
N GLU A 30 7.27 8.49 7.55
CA GLU A 30 6.47 7.97 8.68
C GLU A 30 7.00 6.64 9.25
N GLY A 31 8.20 6.25 8.83
CA GLY A 31 8.87 5.03 9.22
C GLY A 31 8.44 3.80 8.41
N LEU A 32 9.24 2.76 8.56
CA LEU A 32 9.02 1.45 7.96
C LEU A 32 8.33 0.51 8.94
N LEU A 33 7.45 -0.32 8.42
CA LEU A 33 6.84 -1.45 9.12
C LEU A 33 7.38 -2.75 8.54
N ASP A 34 7.95 -3.60 9.39
CA ASP A 34 8.47 -4.91 9.00
C ASP A 34 7.34 -5.94 8.89
N SER A 35 7.29 -6.65 7.76
CA SER A 35 6.49 -7.86 7.61
C SER A 35 7.35 -9.06 7.99
N VAL A 36 7.05 -9.69 9.12
CA VAL A 36 7.87 -10.75 9.71
C VAL A 36 7.20 -12.10 9.53
N ASN A 37 7.95 -13.11 9.08
CA ASN A 37 7.49 -14.49 9.03
C ASN A 37 7.36 -15.05 10.47
N PRO A 38 6.15 -15.43 10.93
CA PRO A 38 5.95 -15.89 12.31
C PRO A 38 6.60 -17.25 12.59
N ALA A 39 6.92 -18.06 11.58
CA ALA A 39 7.56 -19.36 11.75
C ALA A 39 9.08 -19.27 11.92
N THR A 40 9.72 -18.23 11.36
CA THR A 40 11.19 -18.10 11.34
C THR A 40 11.72 -16.83 12.00
N GLY A 41 10.85 -15.83 12.25
CA GLY A 41 11.25 -14.51 12.75
C GLY A 41 11.98 -13.64 11.72
N GLN A 42 12.12 -14.09 10.47
CA GLN A 42 12.82 -13.34 9.43
C GLN A 42 11.91 -12.27 8.81
N VAL A 43 12.50 -11.11 8.49
CA VAL A 43 11.82 -10.05 7.74
C VAL A 43 11.67 -10.47 6.28
N LEU A 44 10.44 -10.44 5.78
CA LEU A 44 10.08 -10.75 4.41
C LEU A 44 10.22 -9.53 3.50
N ALA A 45 9.62 -8.41 3.91
CA ALA A 45 9.66 -7.12 3.23
C ALA A 45 9.25 -6.01 4.22
N GLN A 46 9.37 -4.76 3.79
CA GLN A 46 8.97 -3.59 4.56
C GLN A 46 7.90 -2.78 3.84
N VAL A 47 7.15 -2.00 4.62
CA VAL A 47 6.11 -1.10 4.12
C VAL A 47 6.35 0.30 4.66
N ASN A 48 6.40 1.31 3.78
CA ASN A 48 6.37 2.71 4.19
C ASN A 48 5.01 3.05 4.77
N ARG A 49 4.98 3.57 5.99
CA ARG A 49 3.72 3.93 6.65
C ARG A 49 3.07 5.14 5.98
N CYS A 50 1.75 5.16 6.03
CA CYS A 50 0.91 6.25 5.53
C CYS A 50 1.05 7.48 6.44
N SER A 51 1.23 8.67 5.85
CA SER A 51 1.11 9.93 6.60
C SER A 51 -0.34 10.38 6.73
N GLY A 52 -0.58 11.38 7.58
CA GLY A 52 -1.88 12.06 7.62
C GLY A 52 -2.27 12.67 6.26
N LYS A 53 -1.31 13.20 5.50
CA LYS A 53 -1.57 13.77 4.17
C LYS A 53 -1.97 12.70 3.15
N ASP A 54 -1.31 11.55 3.18
CA ASP A 54 -1.67 10.42 2.32
C ASP A 54 -3.07 9.90 2.66
N TYR A 55 -3.40 9.86 3.96
CA TYR A 55 -4.71 9.46 4.44
C TYR A 55 -5.80 10.42 3.96
N ASP A 56 -5.60 11.73 4.11
CA ASP A 56 -6.54 12.75 3.65
C ASP A 56 -6.81 12.63 2.14
N LEU A 57 -5.74 12.45 1.34
CA LEU A 57 -5.85 12.22 -0.11
C LEU A 57 -6.62 10.92 -0.41
N LEU A 58 -6.31 9.83 0.28
CA LEU A 58 -6.99 8.54 0.10
C LEU A 58 -8.49 8.66 0.39
N VAL A 59 -8.87 9.33 1.47
CA VAL A 59 -10.28 9.57 1.81
C VAL A 59 -10.97 10.41 0.75
N GLN A 60 -10.36 11.51 0.31
CA GLN A 60 -10.90 12.39 -0.73
C GLN A 60 -11.16 11.62 -2.04
N GLU A 61 -10.18 10.83 -2.48
CA GLU A 61 -10.28 10.05 -3.71
C GLU A 61 -11.29 8.91 -3.59
N SER A 62 -11.38 8.25 -2.44
CA SER A 62 -12.40 7.24 -2.16
C SER A 62 -13.81 7.80 -2.24
N GLN A 63 -14.03 9.00 -1.67
CA GLN A 63 -15.32 9.70 -1.77
C GLN A 63 -15.67 10.08 -3.22
N ARG A 64 -14.66 10.45 -4.02
CA ARG A 64 -14.85 10.72 -5.46
C ARG A 64 -15.26 9.46 -6.20
N ALA A 65 -14.50 8.36 -6.04
CA ALA A 65 -14.81 7.08 -6.66
C ALA A 65 -16.20 6.57 -6.27
N TYR A 66 -16.59 6.73 -4.99
CA TYR A 66 -17.92 6.33 -4.53
C TYR A 66 -19.06 7.03 -5.27
N ARG A 67 -18.94 8.32 -5.61
CA ARG A 67 -20.00 9.06 -6.33
C ARG A 67 -20.28 8.49 -7.72
N GLU A 68 -19.26 7.94 -8.37
CA GLU A 68 -19.38 7.25 -9.65
C GLU A 68 -19.86 5.81 -9.43
N TRP A 69 -19.24 5.09 -8.49
CA TRP A 69 -19.52 3.68 -8.25
C TRP A 69 -20.96 3.42 -7.79
N ARG A 70 -21.55 4.32 -7.00
CA ARG A 70 -22.95 4.17 -6.54
C ARG A 70 -24.00 4.25 -7.66
N GLN A 71 -23.59 4.58 -8.89
CA GLN A 71 -24.46 4.60 -10.07
C GLN A 71 -24.32 3.32 -10.90
N VAL A 72 -23.36 2.45 -10.60
CA VAL A 72 -23.20 1.15 -11.25
C VAL A 72 -24.34 0.24 -10.77
N PRO A 73 -25.14 -0.36 -11.68
CA PRO A 73 -26.27 -1.21 -11.34
C PRO A 73 -25.92 -2.48 -10.53
#